data_AF-A0A975C903-F1
#
_entry.id   AF-A0A975C903-F1
#
_cell.length_a   1.000
_cell.length_b   1.000
_cell.length_c   1.000
_cell.angle_alpha   90.00
_cell.angle_beta   90.00
_cell.angle_gamma   90.00
#
_symmetry.space_group_name_H-M   'P 1'
#
loop_
_entity.id
_entity.type
_entity.pdbx_description
1 polymer ?
#
loop_
_entity_poly.entity_id
_entity_poly.type
_entity_poly.pdbx_seq_one_letter_code
_entity_poly.pdbx_strand_id
1 'polypeptide(L)' 'MRTLQDQLIEKGLSQPAGRAKGKQSTKTRDKQEEQFTSREWAELMGTKRPTYGRKKGGAFRQR' A
#
# COMPACT_ATOMS: atom_id res chain seq x y z
N MET A 1 50.85 22.95 -2.59
CA MET A 1 50.48 22.33 -1.30
C MET A 1 49.03 21.89 -1.39
N ARG A 2 48.71 20.64 -1.01
CA ARG A 2 47.32 20.17 -0.96
C ARG A 2 46.71 20.52 0.40
N THR A 3 45.47 20.99 0.43
CA THR A 3 44.78 21.32 1.69
C THR A 3 44.24 20.05 2.35
N LEU A 4 43.98 20.11 3.66
CA LEU A 4 43.31 19.01 4.37
C LEU A 4 41.94 18.69 3.76
N GLN A 5 41.24 19.70 3.22
CA GLN A 5 39.95 19.53 2.57
C GLN A 5 40.07 18.68 1.31
N ASP A 6 41.12 18.89 0.50
CA ASP A 6 41.38 18.11 -0.71
C ASP A 6 41.60 16.63 -0.40
N GLN A 7 42.35 16.33 0.68
CA GLN A 7 42.62 14.96 1.11
C GLN A 7 41.35 14.26 1.63
N LEU A 8 40.48 14.99 2.34
CA LEU A 8 39.22 14.46 2.85
C LEU A 8 38.23 14.15 1.73
N ILE A 9 38.22 14.94 0.65
CA ILE A 9 37.43 14.69 -0.55
C ILE A 9 37.99 13.48 -1.33
N GLU A 10 39.31 13.41 -1.53
CA GLU A 10 39.99 12.30 -2.24
C GLU A 10 39.77 10.94 -1.54
N LYS A 11 39.76 10.93 -0.21
CA LYS A 11 39.48 9.73 0.60
C LYS A 11 37.99 9.42 0.75
N GLY A 12 37.10 10.24 0.17
CA GLY A 12 35.65 10.05 0.22
C GLY A 12 35.02 10.25 1.61
N LEU A 13 35.78 10.80 2.57
CA LEU A 13 35.34 11.05 3.95
C LEU A 13 34.53 12.34 4.08
N SER A 14 34.72 13.27 3.14
CA SER A 14 33.93 14.47 3.01
C SER A 14 33.13 14.41 1.71
N GLN A 15 31.81 14.33 1.82
CA GLN A 15 30.92 14.62 0.70
C GLN A 15 30.59 16.11 0.73
N PRO A 16 30.84 16.89 -0.34
CA PRO A 16 30.32 18.24 -0.43
C PRO A 16 28.79 18.17 -0.37
N ALA A 17 28.19 19.00 0.49
CA ALA A 17 26.75 19.03 0.80
C ALA A 17 25.82 19.25 -0.41
N GLY A 18 26.38 19.41 -1.62
CA GLY A 18 25.68 19.63 -2.87
C GLY A 18 25.47 18.40 -3.76
N ARG A 19 25.78 17.16 -3.32
CA ARG A 19 25.42 15.97 -4.10
C ARG A 19 23.92 15.72 -3.96
N ALA A 20 23.13 16.50 -4.70
CA ALA A 20 21.72 16.26 -4.91
C ALA A 20 21.56 14.79 -5.32
N LYS A 21 21.05 13.97 -4.40
CA LYS A 21 20.61 12.61 -4.72
C LYS A 21 19.64 12.77 -5.88
N GLY A 22 20.03 12.28 -7.06
CA GLY A 22 19.19 12.37 -8.25
C GLY A 22 17.79 11.91 -7.86
N LYS A 23 16.78 12.75 -8.13
CA LYS A 23 15.39 12.45 -7.80
C LYS A 23 15.05 11.10 -8.43
N GLN A 24 15.00 10.06 -7.61
CA GLN A 24 14.53 8.75 -8.03
C GLN A 24 13.11 8.97 -8.55
N SER A 25 12.87 8.62 -9.81
CA SER A 25 11.55 8.76 -10.41
C SER A 25 10.57 7.81 -9.73
N THR A 26 9.83 8.31 -8.75
CA THR A 26 8.72 7.64 -8.06
C THR A 26 7.45 7.53 -8.92
N LYS A 27 7.55 7.72 -10.24
CA LYS A 27 6.43 7.46 -11.17
C LYS A 27 6.17 5.95 -11.26
N THR A 28 5.56 5.41 -10.21
CA THR A 28 4.64 4.29 -10.37
C THR A 28 3.53 4.78 -11.28
N ARG A 29 3.27 4.08 -12.39
CA ARG A 29 2.07 4.30 -13.23
C ARG A 29 0.88 4.59 -12.33
N ASP A 30 0.06 5.59 -12.68
CA ASP A 30 -1.20 5.91 -11.99
C ASP A 30 -2.11 4.67 -12.03
N LYS A 31 -1.91 3.76 -11.08
CA LYS A 31 -2.83 2.68 -10.84
C LYS A 31 -4.08 3.34 -10.29
N GLN A 32 -5.21 3.07 -10.94
CA GLN A 32 -6.49 3.44 -10.35
C GLN A 32 -6.59 2.79 -8.98
N GLU A 33 -7.07 3.55 -8.00
CA GLU A 33 -7.36 3.01 -6.68
C GLU A 33 -8.37 1.88 -6.84
N GLU A 34 -7.97 0.67 -6.47
CA GLU A 34 -8.87 -0.48 -6.46
C GLU A 34 -9.94 -0.25 -5.39
N GLN A 35 -11.19 -0.12 -5.83
CA GLN A 35 -12.33 0.02 -4.94
C GLN A 35 -13.16 -1.25 -4.96
N PHE A 36 -13.58 -1.70 -3.79
CA PHE A 36 -14.54 -2.79 -3.69
C PHE A 36 -15.89 -2.36 -4.26
N THR A 37 -16.46 -3.25 -5.07
CA THR A 37 -17.84 -3.17 -5.51
C THR A 37 -18.80 -3.34 -4.32
N SER A 38 -20.04 -2.87 -4.46
CA SER A 38 -21.07 -3.05 -3.42
C SER A 38 -21.31 -4.54 -3.08
N ARG A 39 -21.05 -5.45 -4.03
CA ARG A 39 -21.17 -6.90 -3.81
C ARG A 39 -20.05 -7.40 -2.90
N GLU A 40 -18.82 -7.00 -3.16
CA GLU A 40 -17.65 -7.38 -2.36
C GLU A 40 -17.73 -6.80 -0.95
N TRP A 41 -18.17 -5.55 -0.81
CA TRP A 41 -18.48 -4.97 0.50
C TRP A 41 -19.54 -5.79 1.24
N ALA A 42 -20.61 -6.18 0.55
CA ALA A 42 -21.68 -6.94 1.18
C ALA A 42 -21.23 -8.34 1.64
N GLU A 43 -20.30 -8.94 0.92
CA GLU A 43 -19.68 -10.23 1.26
C GLU A 43 -18.68 -10.10 2.41
N LEU A 44 -17.79 -9.11 2.36
CA LEU A 44 -16.81 -8.80 3.40
C LEU A 44 -17.49 -8.48 4.74
N MET A 45 -18.54 -7.65 4.70
CA MET A 45 -19.32 -7.27 5.87
C MET A 45 -20.29 -8.37 6.33
N GLY A 46 -20.39 -9.48 5.60
CA GLY A 46 -21.26 -10.61 5.94
C GLY A 46 -22.76 -10.32 5.84
N THR A 47 -23.15 -9.19 5.22
CA THR A 47 -24.55 -8.77 5.07
C THR A 47 -25.37 -9.72 4.18
N LYS A 48 -24.72 -10.46 3.28
CA LYS A 48 -25.35 -11.49 2.43
C LYS A 48 -25.34 -12.90 3.04
N ARG A 49 -25.05 -13.05 4.33
CA ARG A 49 -25.08 -14.37 4.96
C ARG A 49 -26.50 -14.95 4.95
N PRO A 50 -26.71 -16.15 4.41
CA PRO A 50 -28.00 -16.81 4.49
C PRO A 50 -28.35 -17.04 5.97
N THR A 51 -29.54 -16.63 6.37
CA THR A 51 -30.07 -16.93 7.72
C THR A 51 -31.03 -18.09 7.63
N TYR A 52 -31.00 -18.98 8.62
CA TYR A 52 -31.83 -20.18 8.65
C TYR A 52 -32.80 -20.09 9.82
N GLY A 53 -34.03 -20.56 9.60
CA GLY A 53 -35.05 -20.61 10.63
C GLY A 53 -36.04 -21.75 10.40
N ARG A 54 -36.80 -22.08 11.44
CA ARG A 54 -37.90 -23.02 11.32
C ARG A 54 -39.14 -22.32 10.76
N LYS A 55 -39.70 -22.80 9.65
CA LYS A 55 -41.02 -22.37 9.16
C LYS A 55 -42.14 -23.12 9.90
N LYS A 56 -43.40 -22.69 9.75
CA LYS A 56 -44.56 -23.46 10.24
C LYS A 56 -44.48 -24.89 9.66
N GLY A 57 -44.44 -25.90 10.54
CA GLY A 57 -44.15 -27.30 10.18
C GLY A 57 -42.77 -27.81 10.61
N GLY A 58 -41.93 -27.00 11.26
CA GLY A 58 -40.69 -27.45 11.93
C GLY A 58 -39.48 -27.64 11.02
N ALA A 59 -39.68 -27.66 9.69
CA ALA A 59 -38.58 -27.74 8.73
C ALA A 59 -37.68 -26.50 8.79
N PHE A 60 -36.37 -26.72 8.86
CA PHE A 60 -35.36 -25.67 8.69
C PHE A 60 -35.32 -25.24 7.22
N ARG A 61 -35.45 -23.94 6.98
CA ARG A 61 -35.32 -23.34 5.65
C ARG A 61 -34.54 -22.04 5.78
N GLN A 62 -33.86 -21.66 4.71
CA GLN A 62 -33.35 -20.30 4.60
C GLN A 62 -34.53 -19.32 4.71
N ARG A 63 -34.37 -18.27 5.53
CA ARG A 63 -35.36 -17.20 5.69
C ARG A 63 -35.44 -16.38 4.41
#